data_AF-A0AAJ1S8X9-F1
#
_entry.id   AF-A0AAJ1S8X9-F1
#
_cell.length_a   1.000
_cell.length_b   1.000
_cell.length_c   1.000
_cell.angle_alpha   90.00
_cell.angle_beta   90.00
_cell.angle_gamma   90.00
#
_symmetry.space_group_name_H-M   'P 1'
#
loop_
_entity.id
_entity.type
_entity.pdbx_description
1 polymer ?
#
loop_
_entity_poly.entity_id
_entity_poly.type
_entity_poly.pdbx_seq_one_letter_code
_entity_poly.pdbx_strand_id
1 'polypeptide(L)'
;MALKRTTSRIGEALANAPLVKPRSLRAQIKELGGVKAAAAIAGRSLSSVYRWLSGKNKPSASAKGALDTATSDFQASQQYRRSKLALGREKRFRTKGAKITVHGMSGPAIDSPKKSVTIKYRRIINQHLSAEGMADIIDAWLQDGDEAALERLRDVMASDYLALHSPEVAEYGWEFETIDLIKFT
;
A
#
# COMPACT_ATOMS: atom_id res chain seq x y z
N MET A 1 -11.05 12.52 7.87
CA MET A 1 -11.64 11.82 6.70
C MET A 1 -11.35 10.35 6.86
N ALA A 2 -12.39 9.51 7.00
CA ALA A 2 -12.25 8.08 7.18
C ALA A 2 -11.88 7.37 5.86
N LEU A 3 -11.33 6.16 5.94
CA LEU A 3 -11.17 5.33 4.75
C LEU A 3 -12.54 5.05 4.16
N LYS A 4 -12.64 5.13 2.83
CA LYS A 4 -13.89 4.81 2.14
C LYS A 4 -14.21 3.32 2.13
N ARG A 5 -13.22 2.44 2.39
CA ARG A 5 -13.33 0.97 2.37
C ARG A 5 -12.28 0.31 3.27
N THR A 6 -12.65 -0.80 3.89
CA THR A 6 -11.72 -1.76 4.51
C THR A 6 -10.80 -2.36 3.45
N THR A 7 -9.51 -2.51 3.75
CA THR A 7 -8.50 -3.07 2.83
C THR A 7 -7.45 -3.87 3.59
N SER A 8 -6.86 -4.89 2.97
CA SER A 8 -5.67 -5.58 3.47
C SER A 8 -4.37 -4.93 2.98
N ARG A 9 -4.45 -3.90 2.13
CA ARG A 9 -3.30 -3.21 1.55
C ARG A 9 -3.10 -1.85 2.20
N ILE A 10 -1.98 -1.68 2.89
CA ILE A 10 -1.68 -0.44 3.61
C ILE A 10 -1.55 0.76 2.65
N GLY A 11 -1.05 0.56 1.43
CA GLY A 11 -0.98 1.59 0.40
C GLY A 11 -2.33 2.14 -0.03
N GLU A 12 -3.36 1.31 -0.10
CA GLU A 12 -4.72 1.76 -0.40
C GLU A 12 -5.30 2.59 0.76
N ALA A 13 -4.97 2.20 2.00
CA ALA A 13 -5.35 2.94 3.19
C ALA A 13 -4.61 4.31 3.26
N LEU A 14 -3.31 4.33 2.96
CA LEU A 14 -2.51 5.55 2.92
C LEU A 14 -3.01 6.49 1.82
N ALA A 15 -3.23 5.99 0.60
CA ALA A 15 -3.75 6.75 -0.53
C ALA A 15 -5.23 7.14 -0.39
N ASN A 16 -5.98 6.45 0.49
CA ASN A 16 -7.45 6.52 0.57
C ASN A 16 -8.13 6.29 -0.80
N ALA A 17 -7.56 5.40 -1.60
CA ALA A 17 -8.00 5.08 -2.94
C ALA A 17 -7.55 3.66 -3.31
N PRO A 18 -8.34 2.94 -4.13
CA PRO A 18 -7.97 1.59 -4.53
C PRO A 18 -6.81 1.64 -5.53
N LEU A 19 -5.81 0.77 -5.35
CA LEU A 19 -4.61 0.66 -6.19
C LEU A 19 -4.79 -0.51 -7.16
N VAL A 20 -5.74 -0.35 -8.10
CA VAL A 20 -6.15 -1.39 -9.04
C VAL A 20 -5.43 -1.24 -10.38
N LYS A 21 -5.16 -2.36 -11.04
CA LYS A 21 -4.68 -2.38 -12.43
C LYS A 21 -5.62 -1.60 -13.38
N PRO A 22 -5.09 -0.97 -14.44
CA PRO A 22 -5.90 -0.22 -15.39
C PRO A 22 -6.94 -1.12 -16.05
N ARG A 23 -8.21 -0.71 -16.04
CA ARG A 23 -9.31 -1.51 -16.62
C ARG A 23 -9.38 -1.47 -18.16
N SER A 24 -8.60 -0.60 -18.80
CA SER A 24 -8.59 -0.44 -20.26
C SER A 24 -7.20 -0.14 -20.79
N LEU A 25 -6.96 -0.50 -22.06
CA LEU A 25 -5.72 -0.19 -22.78
C LEU A 25 -5.45 1.32 -22.82
N ARG A 26 -6.49 2.16 -22.93
CA ARG A 26 -6.34 3.62 -22.89
C ARG A 26 -5.82 4.10 -21.53
N ALA A 27 -6.35 3.56 -20.44
CA ALA A 27 -5.88 3.89 -19.09
C ALA A 27 -4.44 3.42 -18.87
N GLN A 28 -4.12 2.21 -19.32
CA GLN A 28 -2.77 1.64 -19.27
C GLN A 28 -1.76 2.51 -20.03
N ILE A 29 -2.06 2.87 -21.27
CA ILE A 29 -1.21 3.75 -22.08
C ILE A 29 -1.04 5.12 -21.42
N LYS A 30 -2.09 5.69 -20.84
CA LYS A 30 -2.00 6.96 -20.11
C LYS A 30 -1.07 6.86 -18.90
N GLU A 31 -1.16 5.78 -18.15
CA GLU A 31 -0.35 5.53 -16.95
C GLU A 31 1.13 5.34 -17.29
N LEU A 32 1.43 4.66 -18.41
CA LEU A 32 2.79 4.47 -18.92
C LEU A 32 3.42 5.72 -19.55
N GLY A 33 2.76 6.89 -19.50
CA GLY A 33 3.28 8.14 -20.07
C GLY A 33 2.81 8.45 -21.50
N GLY A 34 1.76 7.78 -21.96
CA GLY A 34 1.06 8.06 -23.21
C GLY A 34 1.54 7.23 -24.41
N VAL A 35 1.07 7.62 -25.59
CA VAL A 35 1.23 6.86 -26.84
C VAL A 35 2.69 6.62 -27.21
N LYS A 36 3.56 7.62 -27.00
CA LYS A 36 4.98 7.52 -27.33
C LYS A 36 5.71 6.48 -26.48
N ALA A 37 5.49 6.49 -25.17
CA ALA A 37 6.08 5.52 -24.26
C ALA A 37 5.55 4.11 -24.53
N ALA A 38 4.23 3.97 -24.71
CA ALA A 38 3.61 2.69 -25.04
C ALA A 38 4.13 2.08 -26.36
N ALA A 39 4.37 2.91 -27.38
CA ALA A 39 4.95 2.48 -28.64
C ALA A 39 6.38 1.94 -28.47
N ALA A 40 7.21 2.64 -27.69
CA ALA A 40 8.56 2.20 -27.36
C ALA A 40 8.56 0.87 -26.58
N ILE A 41 7.75 0.77 -25.53
CA ILE A 41 7.62 -0.44 -24.70
C ILE A 41 7.15 -1.64 -25.54
N ALA A 42 6.15 -1.42 -26.40
CA ALA A 42 5.57 -2.48 -27.21
C ALA A 42 6.39 -2.83 -28.47
N GLY A 43 7.47 -2.09 -28.77
CA GLY A 43 8.25 -2.25 -29.99
C GLY A 43 7.43 -1.99 -31.27
N ARG A 44 6.54 -1.00 -31.25
CA ARG A 44 5.61 -0.69 -32.34
C ARG A 44 5.65 0.78 -32.74
N SER A 45 5.09 1.09 -33.91
CA SER A 45 4.94 2.48 -34.37
C SER A 45 3.85 3.23 -33.59
N LEU A 46 3.97 4.56 -33.49
CA LEU A 46 2.93 5.42 -32.92
C LEU A 46 1.56 5.19 -33.60
N SER A 47 1.58 5.07 -34.93
CA SER A 47 0.38 4.80 -35.74
C SER A 47 -0.30 3.49 -35.35
N SER A 48 0.47 2.45 -35.01
CA SER A 48 -0.07 1.19 -34.52
C SER A 48 -0.81 1.37 -33.20
N VAL A 49 -0.22 2.12 -32.27
CA VAL A 49 -0.84 2.41 -30.97
C VAL A 49 -2.11 3.26 -31.11
N TYR A 50 -2.11 4.27 -31.99
CA TYR A 50 -3.32 5.03 -32.31
C TYR A 50 -4.43 4.16 -32.90
N ARG A 51 -4.10 3.20 -33.76
CA ARG A 51 -5.07 2.22 -34.30
C ARG A 51 -5.64 1.31 -33.22
N TRP A 52 -4.86 0.97 -32.19
CA TRP A 52 -5.37 0.24 -31.02
C TRP A 52 -6.37 1.08 -30.23
N LEU A 53 -6.04 2.35 -29.97
CA LEU A 53 -6.90 3.27 -29.26
C LEU A 53 -8.20 3.59 -30.00
N SER A 54 -8.17 3.58 -31.34
CA SER A 54 -9.36 3.76 -32.18
C SER A 54 -10.14 2.47 -32.44
N GLY A 55 -9.71 1.34 -31.87
CA GLY A 55 -10.37 0.04 -32.05
C GLY A 55 -10.24 -0.58 -33.44
N LYS A 56 -9.39 -0.01 -34.32
CA LYS A 56 -9.21 -0.53 -35.68
C LYS A 56 -8.48 -1.87 -35.68
N ASN A 57 -7.45 -2.00 -34.84
CA ASN A 57 -6.67 -3.24 -34.66
C ASN A 57 -6.51 -3.54 -33.17
N LYS A 58 -6.33 -4.82 -32.82
CA LYS A 58 -5.94 -5.22 -31.47
C LYS A 58 -4.41 -5.30 -31.35
N PRO A 59 -3.82 -5.02 -30.17
CA PRO A 59 -2.41 -5.32 -29.93
C PRO A 59 -2.15 -6.82 -30.06
N SER A 60 -0.99 -7.18 -30.61
CA SER A 60 -0.54 -8.58 -30.61
C SER A 60 -0.29 -9.07 -29.18
N ALA A 61 -0.34 -10.39 -28.96
CA ALA A 61 -0.11 -10.97 -27.64
C ALA A 61 1.21 -10.50 -27.00
N SER A 62 2.30 -10.47 -27.77
CA SER A 62 3.60 -9.95 -27.33
C SER A 62 3.54 -8.46 -26.94
N ALA A 63 2.90 -7.60 -27.73
CA ALA A 63 2.79 -6.17 -27.42
C ALA A 63 1.94 -5.94 -26.17
N LYS A 64 0.86 -6.71 -26.02
CA LYS A 64 0.03 -6.68 -24.82
C LYS A 64 0.82 -7.13 -23.58
N GLY A 65 1.55 -8.24 -23.68
CA GLY A 65 2.39 -8.75 -22.60
C GLY A 65 3.43 -7.72 -22.15
N ALA A 66 4.11 -7.06 -23.10
CA ALA A 66 5.08 -6.00 -22.80
C ALA A 66 4.45 -4.82 -22.04
N LEU A 67 3.25 -4.37 -22.45
CA LEU A 67 2.52 -3.32 -21.76
C LEU A 67 2.07 -3.77 -20.35
N ASP A 68 1.60 -5.01 -20.22
CA ASP A 68 1.12 -5.57 -18.94
C ASP A 68 2.27 -5.70 -17.92
N THR A 69 3.44 -6.15 -18.37
CA THR A 69 4.67 -6.20 -17.56
C THR A 69 5.10 -4.79 -17.16
N ALA A 70 5.28 -3.88 -18.12
CA ALA A 70 5.70 -2.51 -17.84
C ALA A 70 4.74 -1.77 -16.89
N THR A 71 3.43 -2.06 -16.99
CA THR A 71 2.44 -1.50 -16.07
C THR A 71 2.61 -2.05 -14.67
N SER A 72 2.84 -3.36 -14.54
CA SER A 72 3.05 -4.00 -13.24
C SER A 72 4.34 -3.49 -12.58
N ASP A 73 5.42 -3.34 -13.35
CA ASP A 73 6.69 -2.79 -12.89
C ASP A 73 6.55 -1.33 -12.46
N PHE A 74 5.85 -0.51 -13.26
CA PHE A 74 5.58 0.87 -12.89
C PHE A 74 4.76 0.96 -11.59
N GLN A 75 3.72 0.12 -11.44
CA GLN A 75 2.91 0.09 -10.21
C GLN A 75 3.70 -0.37 -8.98
N ALA A 76 4.71 -1.22 -9.17
CA ALA A 76 5.63 -1.61 -8.12
C ALA A 76 6.65 -0.51 -7.78
N SER A 77 6.81 0.53 -8.60
CA SER A 77 7.82 1.57 -8.38
C SER A 77 7.46 2.57 -7.28
N GLN A 78 8.49 3.13 -6.64
CA GLN A 78 8.35 4.25 -5.71
C GLN A 78 7.65 5.46 -6.36
N GLN A 79 7.91 5.72 -7.64
CA GLN A 79 7.32 6.84 -8.37
C GLN A 79 5.80 6.72 -8.42
N TYR A 80 5.29 5.52 -8.71
CA TYR A 80 3.85 5.26 -8.69
C TYR A 80 3.27 5.48 -7.30
N ARG A 81 3.88 4.90 -6.25
CA ARG A 81 3.39 5.03 -4.87
C ARG A 81 3.34 6.48 -4.42
N ARG A 82 4.40 7.27 -4.71
CA ARG A 82 4.42 8.73 -4.47
C ARG A 82 3.29 9.46 -5.21
N SER A 83 3.01 9.09 -6.46
CA SER A 83 1.92 9.71 -7.22
C SER A 83 0.53 9.49 -6.61
N LYS A 84 0.36 8.46 -5.78
CA LYS A 84 -0.91 8.09 -5.14
C LYS A 84 -1.06 8.72 -3.76
N LEU A 85 0.02 9.08 -3.11
CA LEU A 85 -0.02 9.76 -1.82
C LEU A 85 -0.13 11.27 -2.00
N ALA A 86 -1.29 11.82 -1.66
CA ALA A 86 -1.47 13.27 -1.72
C ALA A 86 -0.54 13.99 -0.74
N LEU A 87 0.24 14.98 -1.21
CA LEU A 87 1.24 15.71 -0.41
C LEU A 87 0.69 16.26 0.92
N GLY A 88 -0.53 16.81 0.90
CA GLY A 88 -1.17 17.34 2.11
C GLY A 88 -1.55 16.25 3.14
N ARG A 89 -1.81 15.02 2.67
CA ARG A 89 -2.12 13.86 3.52
C ARG A 89 -0.86 13.29 4.12
N GLU A 90 0.20 13.13 3.33
CA GLU A 90 1.53 12.76 3.81
C GLU A 90 1.99 13.71 4.92
N LYS A 91 1.98 15.03 4.65
CA LYS A 91 2.39 16.04 5.64
C LYS A 91 1.63 15.92 6.95
N ARG A 92 0.32 15.68 6.90
CA ARG A 92 -0.49 15.52 8.12
C ARG A 92 -0.12 14.27 8.90
N PHE A 93 0.09 13.14 8.23
CA PHE A 93 0.53 11.91 8.90
C PHE A 93 1.88 12.09 9.57
N ARG A 94 2.86 12.67 8.86
CA ARG A 94 4.20 12.92 9.40
C ARG A 94 4.26 13.98 10.51
N THR A 95 3.22 14.80 10.69
CA THR A 95 3.22 15.87 11.72
C THR A 95 2.31 15.58 12.90
N LYS A 96 1.20 14.87 12.68
CA LYS A 96 0.19 14.62 13.72
C LYS A 96 0.05 13.14 14.08
N GLY A 97 0.59 12.24 13.26
CA GLY A 97 0.33 10.81 13.35
C GLY A 97 -1.06 10.46 12.80
N ALA A 98 -1.58 9.33 13.26
CA ALA A 98 -2.87 8.81 12.83
C ALA A 98 -3.63 8.13 13.97
N LYS A 99 -4.91 7.87 13.72
CA LYS A 99 -5.71 6.89 14.44
C LYS A 99 -6.05 5.76 13.49
N ILE A 100 -5.72 4.54 13.90
CA ILE A 100 -5.95 3.33 13.11
C ILE A 100 -7.04 2.45 13.75
N THR A 101 -7.86 1.83 12.92
CA THR A 101 -8.70 0.70 13.30
C THR A 101 -8.27 -0.48 12.45
N VAL A 102 -7.92 -1.59 13.12
CA VAL A 102 -7.46 -2.82 12.49
C VAL A 102 -8.19 -4.03 13.05
N HIS A 103 -8.30 -5.05 12.22
CA HIS A 103 -8.67 -6.40 12.62
C HIS A 103 -7.49 -7.32 12.37
N GLY A 104 -7.22 -8.18 13.33
CA GLY A 104 -6.14 -9.13 13.19
C GLY A 104 -5.95 -10.02 14.39
N MET A 105 -4.90 -10.81 14.33
CA MET A 105 -4.44 -11.63 15.43
C MET A 105 -3.42 -10.84 16.25
N SER A 106 -3.63 -10.83 17.56
CA SER A 106 -2.69 -10.29 18.53
C SER A 106 -2.15 -11.46 19.34
N GLY A 107 -0.84 -11.58 19.45
CA GLY A 107 -0.19 -12.68 20.17
C GLY A 107 1.24 -12.32 20.50
N PRO A 108 2.05 -13.28 20.97
CA PRO A 108 3.47 -13.02 21.13
C PRO A 108 4.14 -12.81 19.76
N ALA A 109 5.29 -12.14 19.72
CA ALA A 109 6.13 -12.01 18.55
C ALA A 109 6.50 -13.40 18.03
N ILE A 110 6.63 -13.54 16.71
CA ILE A 110 6.83 -14.83 16.03
C ILE A 110 8.06 -15.58 16.58
N ASP A 111 9.09 -14.85 17.02
CA ASP A 111 10.34 -15.39 17.58
C ASP A 111 10.37 -15.43 19.12
N SER A 112 9.23 -15.26 19.79
CA SER A 112 9.16 -15.34 21.25
C SER A 112 9.50 -16.76 21.74
N PRO A 113 10.45 -16.92 22.69
CA PRO A 113 10.74 -18.21 23.31
C PRO A 113 9.58 -18.71 24.20
N LYS A 114 8.61 -17.85 24.54
CA LYS A 114 7.40 -18.21 25.29
C LYS A 114 6.33 -18.74 24.33
N LYS A 115 6.50 -19.98 23.87
CA LYS A 115 5.56 -20.72 23.00
C LYS A 115 4.16 -21.01 23.58
N SER A 116 3.80 -20.45 24.74
CA SER A 116 2.57 -20.76 25.47
C SER A 116 1.50 -19.66 25.45
N VAL A 117 1.65 -18.63 24.61
CA VAL A 117 0.74 -17.49 24.63
C VAL A 117 -0.39 -17.65 23.59
N THR A 118 -1.62 -17.50 24.06
CA THR A 118 -2.83 -17.59 23.25
C THR A 118 -2.88 -16.49 22.20
N ILE A 119 -2.86 -16.86 20.91
CA ILE A 119 -3.22 -15.98 19.81
C ILE A 119 -4.69 -15.62 19.94
N LYS A 120 -5.02 -14.34 20.04
CA LYS A 120 -6.41 -13.86 20.11
C LYS A 120 -6.71 -12.98 18.92
N TYR A 121 -7.82 -13.26 18.25
CA TYR A 121 -8.41 -12.31 17.32
C TYR A 121 -8.86 -11.06 18.09
N ARG A 122 -8.36 -9.91 17.68
CA ARG A 122 -8.71 -8.62 18.25
C ARG A 122 -9.09 -7.64 17.15
N ARG A 123 -10.11 -6.86 17.46
CA ARG A 123 -10.39 -5.61 16.77
C ARG A 123 -9.84 -4.48 17.63
N ILE A 124 -8.85 -3.74 17.12
CA ILE A 124 -8.40 -2.52 17.77
C ILE A 124 -9.07 -1.34 17.10
N ILE A 125 -9.60 -0.44 17.91
CA ILE A 125 -10.38 0.71 17.45
C ILE A 125 -9.68 2.00 17.87
N ASN A 126 -9.43 2.88 16.90
CA ASN A 126 -8.85 4.22 17.12
C ASN A 126 -7.50 4.22 17.86
N GLN A 127 -6.66 3.19 17.69
CA GLN A 127 -5.31 3.19 18.25
C GLN A 127 -4.54 4.38 17.69
N HIS A 128 -3.92 5.15 18.57
CA HIS A 128 -3.05 6.23 18.13
C HIS A 128 -1.74 5.65 17.60
N LEU A 129 -1.32 6.12 16.43
CA LEU A 129 0.01 5.95 15.89
C LEU A 129 0.71 7.31 15.94
N SER A 130 1.92 7.31 16.50
CA SER A 130 2.75 8.52 16.59
C SER A 130 3.09 9.09 15.20
N ALA A 131 3.50 10.36 15.16
CA ALA A 131 3.94 11.00 13.91
C ALA A 131 5.20 10.33 13.34
N GLU A 132 6.11 9.89 14.22
CA GLU A 132 7.34 9.16 13.88
C GLU A 132 7.01 7.78 13.31
N GLY A 133 6.21 6.98 14.01
CA GLY A 133 5.82 5.66 13.51
C GLY A 133 5.04 5.72 12.19
N MET A 134 4.22 6.77 11.99
CA MET A 134 3.59 7.01 10.69
C MET A 134 4.58 7.39 9.59
N ALA A 135 5.66 8.11 9.92
CA ALA A 135 6.70 8.45 8.97
C ALA A 135 7.40 7.18 8.47
N ASP A 136 7.77 6.28 9.38
CA ASP A 136 8.44 5.01 9.08
C ASP A 136 7.58 4.11 8.20
N ILE A 137 6.28 4.00 8.50
CA ILE A 137 5.32 3.24 7.70
C ILE A 137 5.23 3.81 6.27
N ILE A 138 5.18 5.15 6.13
CA ILE A 138 5.13 5.79 4.83
C ILE A 138 6.42 5.56 4.05
N ASP A 139 7.58 5.70 4.69
CA ASP A 139 8.87 5.54 4.03
C ASP A 139 9.09 4.09 3.57
N ALA A 140 8.76 3.10 4.41
CA ALA A 140 8.76 1.70 4.03
C ALA A 140 7.81 1.41 2.87
N TRP A 141 6.61 2.02 2.87
CA TRP A 141 5.68 1.84 1.76
C TRP A 141 6.21 2.46 0.47
N LEU A 142 6.75 3.67 0.53
CA LEU A 142 7.31 4.34 -0.64
C LEU A 142 8.51 3.59 -1.21
N GLN A 143 9.34 3.00 -0.36
CA GLN A 143 10.55 2.30 -0.76
C GLN A 143 10.26 0.88 -1.24
N ASP A 144 9.64 0.05 -0.41
CA ASP A 144 9.59 -1.41 -0.60
C ASP A 144 8.16 -1.94 -0.81
N GLY A 145 7.15 -1.21 -0.36
CA GLY A 145 5.75 -1.45 -0.72
C GLY A 145 4.91 -1.95 0.43
N ASP A 146 3.79 -2.62 0.13
CA ASP A 146 2.78 -2.94 1.13
C ASP A 146 3.29 -3.90 2.22
N GLU A 147 4.11 -4.89 1.86
CA GLU A 147 4.63 -5.88 2.81
C GLU A 147 5.58 -5.25 3.84
N ALA A 148 6.55 -4.46 3.38
CA ALA A 148 7.47 -3.74 4.26
C ALA A 148 6.75 -2.73 5.16
N ALA A 149 5.74 -2.04 4.63
CA ALA A 149 4.94 -1.11 5.41
C ALA A 149 4.04 -1.81 6.45
N LEU A 150 3.55 -3.02 6.14
CA LEU A 150 2.84 -3.84 7.11
C LEU A 150 3.78 -4.31 8.21
N GLU A 151 5.00 -4.71 7.90
CA GLU A 151 6.02 -5.06 8.89
C GLU A 151 6.29 -3.88 9.83
N ARG A 152 6.54 -2.69 9.29
CA ARG A 152 6.69 -1.47 10.12
C ARG A 152 5.47 -1.14 10.96
N LEU A 153 4.27 -1.35 10.43
CA LEU A 153 3.06 -1.16 11.23
C LEU A 153 3.01 -2.12 12.43
N ARG A 154 3.48 -3.36 12.28
CA ARG A 154 3.56 -4.33 13.39
C ARG A 154 4.54 -3.85 14.46
N ASP A 155 5.71 -3.37 14.05
CA ASP A 155 6.74 -2.84 14.97
C ASP A 155 6.24 -1.62 15.75
N VAL A 156 5.62 -0.66 15.05
CA VAL A 156 5.06 0.55 15.67
C VAL A 156 3.94 0.19 16.63
N MET A 157 3.02 -0.71 16.22
CA MET A 157 1.91 -1.12 17.08
C MET A 157 2.37 -1.95 18.28
N ALA A 158 3.43 -2.75 18.14
CA ALA A 158 4.06 -3.40 19.27
C ALA A 158 4.60 -2.34 20.23
N SER A 159 5.47 -1.43 19.76
CA SER A 159 6.10 -0.39 20.58
C SER A 159 5.08 0.51 21.31
N ASP A 160 4.08 1.03 20.60
CA ASP A 160 3.04 1.91 21.16
C ASP A 160 2.13 1.16 22.15
N TYR A 161 1.81 -0.12 21.89
CA TYR A 161 1.01 -0.94 22.79
C TYR A 161 1.76 -1.31 24.08
N LEU A 162 3.05 -1.62 23.96
CA LEU A 162 3.94 -1.93 25.08
C LEU A 162 4.11 -0.75 26.03
N ALA A 163 4.28 0.45 25.47
CA ALA A 163 4.38 1.69 26.23
C ALA A 163 3.11 1.97 27.07
N LEU A 164 1.94 1.48 26.65
CA LEU A 164 0.66 1.72 27.31
C LEU A 164 0.26 0.65 28.34
N HIS A 165 0.75 -0.59 28.23
CA HIS A 165 0.16 -1.72 28.96
C HIS A 165 1.09 -2.55 29.86
N SER A 166 2.40 -2.67 29.58
CA SER A 166 3.45 -3.10 30.54
C SER A 166 4.77 -3.42 29.80
N PRO A 167 5.96 -3.14 30.39
CA PRO A 167 7.26 -3.57 29.84
C PRO A 167 7.42 -5.09 29.70
N GLU A 168 6.70 -5.88 30.52
CA GLU A 168 6.77 -7.34 30.51
C GLU A 168 6.11 -7.99 29.28
N VAL A 169 5.36 -7.19 28.50
CA VAL A 169 4.61 -7.65 27.33
C VAL A 169 5.46 -7.53 26.05
N ALA A 170 6.75 -7.11 26.16
CA ALA A 170 7.68 -6.72 25.08
C ALA A 170 7.76 -7.66 23.87
N GLU A 171 7.28 -8.88 24.05
CA GLU A 171 7.18 -9.91 23.07
C GLU A 171 5.80 -9.93 22.40
N TYR A 172 5.05 -8.82 22.21
CA TYR A 172 3.71 -8.85 21.57
C TYR A 172 3.80 -8.50 20.08
N GLY A 173 3.46 -9.46 19.22
CA GLY A 173 3.39 -9.31 17.77
C GLY A 173 1.96 -9.10 17.28
N TRP A 174 1.85 -8.49 16.10
CA TRP A 174 0.57 -8.26 15.43
C TRP A 174 0.59 -8.92 14.05
N GLU A 175 -0.50 -9.58 13.69
CA GLU A 175 -0.78 -9.94 12.29
C GLU A 175 -2.11 -9.31 11.91
N PHE A 176 -2.08 -8.46 10.87
CA PHE A 176 -3.26 -7.76 10.40
C PHE A 176 -3.94 -8.53 9.28
N GLU A 177 -5.22 -8.79 9.45
CA GLU A 177 -6.09 -9.33 8.40
C GLU A 177 -6.66 -8.19 7.57
N THR A 178 -7.16 -7.15 8.23
CA THR A 178 -7.69 -5.96 7.58
C THR A 178 -7.35 -4.66 8.30
N ILE A 179 -7.21 -3.61 7.51
CA ILE A 179 -7.15 -2.22 7.91
C ILE A 179 -8.49 -1.57 7.54
N ASP A 180 -9.28 -1.25 8.56
CA ASP A 180 -10.59 -0.64 8.39
C ASP A 180 -10.50 0.88 8.22
N LEU A 181 -9.57 1.52 8.94
CA LEU A 181 -9.52 2.96 9.05
C LEU A 181 -8.10 3.45 9.34
N ILE A 182 -7.62 4.42 8.57
CA ILE A 182 -6.50 5.30 8.92
C ILE A 182 -7.00 6.74 8.73
N LYS A 183 -7.17 7.46 9.84
CA LYS A 183 -7.56 8.87 9.85
C LYS A 183 -6.52 9.71 10.58
N PHE A 184 -6.45 10.99 10.24
CA PHE A 184 -5.67 11.94 11.02
C PHE A 184 -6.20 12.00 12.46
N THR A 185 -5.26 12.21 13.37
CA THR A 185 -5.49 12.61 14.76
C THR A 185 -6.14 13.99 14.88
#